data_AF-A0A497B0N7-F1
#
_entry.id   AF-A0A497B0N7-F1
#
_cell.length_a   1.000
_cell.length_b   1.000
_cell.length_c   1.000
_cell.angle_alpha   90.00
_cell.angle_beta   90.00
_cell.angle_gamma   90.00
#
_symmetry.space_group_name_H-M   'P 1'
#
loop_
_entity.id
_entity.type
_entity.pdbx_description
1 polymer ?
#
loop_
_entity_poly.entity_id
_entity_poly.type
_entity_poly.pdbx_seq_one_letter_code
_entity_poly.pdbx_strand_id
1 'polypeptide(L)'
;MDYTTLWDTVLAELQMQMTQAMFDQCLRSTTAIEREGALEVAVGGEYAQEWLENRLRTGVEQTVARVAGEPLAVRFVVANGAAKKARGEEEAAPQEQASEEAEERGFVLPEFDVHELGWFPVAEYECRFWAPVVGRIGWRVWEIVRRADKRKKKKTLFTPARRWTAPALAEMVPCGRQALLGVNRKCEPGTPGAVSDENGQWRYHQAGAFDRLEELGIAQIEQEGERRHTSYWLSVRVSLGLLYPGLIRELPGRLQVQHDRWLEAHGFEPNDWRA
;
A
#
# COMPACT_ATOMS: atom_id res chain seq x y z
N MET A 1 -39.85 -16.07 6.90
CA MET A 1 -38.90 -15.77 5.80
C MET A 1 -37.67 -16.62 6.03
N ASP A 2 -37.08 -17.19 4.99
CA ASP A 2 -35.80 -17.87 5.12
C ASP A 2 -34.70 -16.80 5.28
N TYR A 3 -33.97 -16.83 6.40
CA TYR A 3 -32.95 -15.83 6.72
C TYR A 3 -31.78 -15.83 5.72
N THR A 4 -31.53 -16.95 5.05
CA THR A 4 -30.57 -17.05 3.95
C THR A 4 -30.99 -16.17 2.76
N THR A 5 -32.27 -16.24 2.36
CA THR A 5 -32.82 -15.44 1.25
C THR A 5 -32.93 -13.96 1.62
N LEU A 6 -33.20 -13.68 2.90
CA LEU A 6 -33.16 -12.32 3.45
C LEU A 6 -31.75 -11.75 3.36
N TRP A 7 -30.73 -12.52 3.76
CA TRP A 7 -29.34 -12.11 3.68
C TRP A 7 -28.86 -11.91 2.24
N ASP A 8 -29.25 -12.76 1.30
CA ASP A 8 -28.95 -12.57 -0.13
C ASP A 8 -29.51 -11.25 -0.67
N THR A 9 -30.71 -10.87 -0.22
CA THR A 9 -31.33 -9.58 -0.58
C THR A 9 -30.58 -8.41 0.06
N VAL A 10 -30.18 -8.54 1.32
CA VAL A 10 -29.33 -7.56 2.02
C VAL A 10 -27.96 -7.43 1.34
N LEU A 11 -27.34 -8.52 0.90
CA LEU A 11 -26.07 -8.53 0.19
C LEU A 11 -26.17 -7.82 -1.17
N ALA A 12 -27.24 -8.06 -1.94
CA ALA A 12 -27.46 -7.38 -3.22
C ALA A 12 -27.59 -5.86 -3.03
N GLU A 13 -28.23 -5.44 -1.94
CA GLU A 13 -28.42 -4.03 -1.63
C GLU A 13 -27.15 -3.36 -1.10
N LEU A 14 -26.40 -4.05 -0.23
CA LEU A 14 -25.09 -3.61 0.22
C LEU A 14 -24.09 -3.54 -0.94
N GLN A 15 -24.18 -4.44 -1.93
CA GLN A 15 -23.35 -4.40 -3.14
C GLN A 15 -23.54 -3.11 -3.95
N MET A 16 -24.73 -2.51 -3.91
CA MET A 16 -25.00 -1.23 -4.58
C MET A 16 -24.47 -0.02 -3.80
N GLN A 17 -24.20 -0.18 -2.51
CA GLN A 17 -23.73 0.89 -1.62
C GLN A 17 -22.20 0.92 -1.48
N MET A 18 -21.48 -0.06 -2.04
CA MET A 18 -20.02 -0.14 -1.96
C MET A 18 -19.39 -0.60 -3.28
N THR A 19 -18.05 -0.64 -3.33
CA THR A 19 -17.33 -1.11 -4.51
C THR A 19 -17.32 -2.64 -4.57
N GLN A 20 -17.29 -3.18 -5.80
CA GLN A 20 -17.27 -4.63 -6.02
C GLN A 20 -16.05 -5.31 -5.35
N ALA A 21 -14.93 -4.59 -5.22
CA ALA A 21 -13.72 -5.09 -4.56
C ALA A 21 -13.91 -5.27 -3.04
N MET A 22 -14.54 -4.31 -2.35
CA MET A 22 -14.86 -4.44 -0.91
C MET A 22 -15.92 -5.51 -0.66
N PHE A 23 -16.93 -5.56 -1.52
CA PHE A 23 -17.95 -6.62 -1.47
C PHE A 23 -17.30 -8.00 -1.62
N ASP A 24 -16.41 -8.17 -2.61
CA ASP A 24 -15.72 -9.43 -2.87
C ASP A 24 -14.76 -9.83 -1.73
N GLN A 25 -14.15 -8.87 -1.02
CA GLN A 25 -13.19 -9.12 0.06
C GLN A 25 -13.88 -9.41 1.41
N CYS A 26 -14.94 -8.68 1.76
CA CYS A 26 -15.51 -8.72 3.12
C CYS A 26 -16.89 -9.39 3.20
N LEU A 27 -17.69 -9.39 2.13
CA LEU A 27 -19.11 -9.80 2.16
C LEU A 27 -19.45 -11.01 1.28
N ARG A 28 -18.74 -11.23 0.17
CA ARG A 28 -19.01 -12.31 -0.80
C ARG A 28 -18.93 -13.72 -0.21
N SER A 29 -18.09 -13.90 0.80
CA SER A 29 -17.90 -15.18 1.50
C SER A 29 -18.68 -15.27 2.81
N THR A 30 -19.61 -14.34 3.06
CA THR A 30 -20.36 -14.28 4.33
C THR A 30 -21.63 -15.10 4.26
N THR A 31 -21.96 -15.74 5.37
CA THR A 31 -23.24 -16.44 5.54
C THR A 31 -23.88 -15.97 6.83
N ALA A 32 -25.16 -15.61 6.76
CA ALA A 32 -25.92 -15.23 7.94
C ALA A 32 -26.81 -16.37 8.39
N ILE A 33 -26.79 -16.63 9.70
CA ILE A 33 -27.71 -17.54 10.37
C ILE A 33 -28.43 -16.78 11.48
N GLU A 34 -29.70 -17.10 11.70
CA GLU A 34 -30.41 -16.57 12.85
C GLU A 34 -30.07 -17.40 14.09
N ARG A 35 -29.70 -16.72 15.17
CA ARG A 35 -29.37 -17.34 16.44
C ARG A 35 -29.82 -16.45 17.59
N GLU A 36 -30.66 -17.00 18.47
CA GLU A 36 -31.17 -16.32 19.67
C GLU A 36 -31.85 -14.95 19.37
N GLY A 37 -32.57 -14.83 18.24
CA GLY A 37 -33.23 -13.57 17.86
C GLY A 37 -32.29 -12.48 17.35
N ALA A 38 -31.04 -12.83 17.02
CA ALA A 38 -30.07 -11.97 16.36
C ALA A 38 -29.56 -12.63 15.06
N LEU A 39 -29.16 -11.80 14.10
CA LEU A 39 -28.55 -12.24 12.86
C LEU A 39 -27.04 -12.37 13.06
N GLU A 40 -26.54 -13.60 13.17
CA GLU A 40 -25.10 -13.89 13.22
C GLU A 40 -24.55 -14.03 11.81
N VAL A 41 -23.66 -13.12 11.43
CA VAL A 41 -22.98 -13.10 10.12
C VAL A 41 -21.59 -13.69 10.28
N ALA A 42 -21.40 -14.88 9.71
CA ALA A 42 -20.12 -15.56 9.66
C ALA A 42 -19.22 -14.94 8.59
N VAL A 43 -18.04 -14.47 8.98
CA VAL A 43 -17.09 -13.75 8.12
C VAL A 43 -15.77 -14.51 7.95
N GLY A 44 -15.12 -14.33 6.80
CA GLY A 44 -13.97 -15.13 6.37
C GLY A 44 -12.61 -14.79 7.00
N GLY A 45 -12.56 -14.00 8.07
CA GLY A 45 -11.33 -13.61 8.76
C GLY A 45 -11.55 -12.45 9.73
N GLU A 46 -10.62 -12.26 10.68
CA GLU A 46 -10.71 -11.22 11.72
C GLU A 46 -10.78 -9.80 11.13
N TYR A 47 -10.04 -9.54 10.05
CA TYR A 47 -10.11 -8.28 9.30
C TYR A 47 -11.52 -7.97 8.77
N ALA A 48 -12.22 -8.97 8.23
CA ALA A 48 -13.58 -8.78 7.71
C ALA A 48 -14.59 -8.55 8.85
N GLN A 49 -14.36 -9.16 10.02
CA GLN A 49 -15.17 -8.90 11.21
C GLN A 49 -15.02 -7.46 11.67
N GLU A 50 -13.77 -7.04 11.89
CA GLU A 50 -13.45 -5.71 12.40
C GLU A 50 -13.95 -4.60 11.46
N TRP A 51 -13.80 -4.79 10.14
CA TRP A 51 -14.30 -3.84 9.15
C TRP A 51 -15.83 -3.74 9.16
N LEU A 52 -16.53 -4.88 9.22
CA LEU A 52 -18.00 -4.90 9.30
C LEU A 52 -18.49 -4.31 10.62
N GLU A 53 -17.79 -4.54 11.71
CA GLU A 53 -18.17 -4.12 13.06
C GLU A 53 -17.90 -2.63 13.32
N ASN A 54 -16.77 -2.10 12.85
CA ASN A 54 -16.39 -0.70 13.07
C ASN A 54 -16.96 0.26 12.03
N ARG A 55 -17.19 -0.20 10.79
CA ARG A 55 -17.46 0.70 9.66
C ARG A 55 -18.81 0.47 8.99
N LEU A 56 -19.23 -0.78 8.85
CA LEU A 56 -20.46 -1.13 8.15
C LEU A 56 -21.62 -1.52 9.07
N ARG A 57 -21.40 -1.62 10.38
CA ARG A 57 -22.39 -2.09 11.36
C ARG A 57 -23.71 -1.36 11.26
N THR A 58 -23.66 -0.03 11.28
CA THR A 58 -24.85 0.82 11.15
C THR A 58 -25.54 0.64 9.80
N GLY A 59 -24.78 0.48 8.70
CA GLY A 59 -25.34 0.28 7.36
C GLY A 59 -25.99 -1.09 7.18
N VAL A 60 -25.38 -2.13 7.76
CA VAL A 60 -25.93 -3.50 7.77
C VAL A 60 -27.18 -3.54 8.64
N GLU A 61 -27.17 -3.01 9.86
CA GLU A 61 -28.34 -2.97 10.74
C GLU A 61 -29.52 -2.21 10.10
N GLN A 62 -29.26 -1.08 9.43
CA GLN A 62 -30.30 -0.33 8.72
C GLN A 62 -30.84 -1.07 7.50
N THR A 63 -29.98 -1.74 6.74
CA THR A 63 -30.38 -2.51 5.55
C THR A 63 -31.15 -3.76 5.95
N VAL A 64 -30.67 -4.49 6.95
CA VAL A 64 -31.37 -5.64 7.54
C VAL A 64 -32.73 -5.20 8.08
N ALA A 65 -32.81 -4.11 8.84
CA ALA A 65 -34.09 -3.63 9.37
C ALA A 65 -35.08 -3.22 8.27
N ARG A 66 -34.57 -2.65 7.17
CA ARG A 66 -35.39 -2.27 6.01
C ARG A 66 -35.88 -3.47 5.20
N VAL A 67 -35.05 -4.49 5.03
CA VAL A 67 -35.40 -5.71 4.28
C VAL A 67 -36.26 -6.66 5.13
N ALA A 68 -36.00 -6.75 6.43
CA ALA A 68 -36.78 -7.56 7.38
C ALA A 68 -38.11 -6.89 7.78
N GLY A 69 -38.20 -5.56 7.69
CA GLY A 69 -39.36 -4.77 8.13
C GLY A 69 -39.41 -4.51 9.64
N GLU A 70 -38.44 -5.01 10.40
CA GLU A 70 -38.32 -4.86 11.85
C GLU A 70 -36.83 -4.74 12.27
N PRO A 71 -36.52 -4.03 13.38
CA PRO A 71 -35.14 -3.88 13.84
C PRO A 71 -34.59 -5.20 14.37
N LEU A 72 -33.66 -5.80 13.61
CA LEU A 72 -32.97 -7.04 13.98
C LEU A 72 -31.53 -6.74 14.37
N ALA A 73 -31.10 -7.25 15.53
CA ALA A 73 -29.73 -7.08 16.00
C ALA A 73 -28.76 -7.94 15.16
N VAL A 74 -27.62 -7.38 14.76
CA VAL A 74 -26.62 -8.07 13.93
C VAL A 74 -25.33 -8.27 14.72
N ARG A 75 -24.76 -9.47 14.65
CA ARG A 75 -23.47 -9.82 15.26
C ARG A 75 -22.56 -10.44 14.22
N PHE A 76 -21.28 -10.04 14.21
CA PHE A 76 -20.28 -10.57 13.29
C PHE A 76 -19.41 -11.59 14.02
N VAL A 77 -19.18 -12.74 13.39
CA VAL A 77 -18.40 -13.84 14.00
C VAL A 77 -17.41 -14.39 12.98
N VAL A 78 -16.14 -14.56 13.36
CA VAL A 78 -15.13 -15.19 12.49
C VAL A 78 -15.40 -16.68 12.34
N ALA A 79 -15.50 -17.15 11.10
CA ALA A 79 -15.63 -18.55 10.79
C ALA A 79 -14.31 -19.28 11.08
N ASN A 80 -14.15 -19.81 12.29
CA ASN A 80 -12.97 -20.60 12.65
C ASN A 80 -13.02 -21.95 11.92
N GLY A 81 -12.04 -22.19 11.04
CA GLY A 81 -12.15 -23.15 9.95
C GLY A 81 -12.36 -24.61 10.36
N ALA A 82 -13.45 -25.20 9.88
CA ALA A 82 -13.58 -26.65 9.67
C ALA A 82 -14.50 -26.97 8.49
N ALA A 83 -14.04 -26.68 7.25
CA ALA A 83 -14.41 -27.44 6.04
C ALA A 83 -13.59 -26.98 4.82
N LYS A 84 -12.49 -27.69 4.55
CA LYS A 84 -11.78 -27.68 3.25
C LYS A 84 -12.40 -28.70 2.31
N LYS A 85 -12.51 -28.36 1.01
CA LYS A 85 -12.30 -29.17 -0.25
C LYS A 85 -13.33 -28.76 -1.33
N ALA A 86 -13.03 -28.63 -2.62
CA ALA A 86 -11.86 -28.99 -3.42
C ALA A 86 -11.84 -28.17 -4.74
N ARG A 87 -10.65 -27.83 -5.25
CA ARG A 87 -10.09 -28.39 -6.50
C ARG A 87 -8.82 -27.63 -6.93
N GLY A 88 -7.69 -28.34 -6.85
CA GLY A 88 -6.51 -28.13 -7.70
C GLY A 88 -5.27 -27.53 -7.05
N GLU A 89 -4.46 -28.37 -6.39
CA GLU A 89 -2.98 -28.31 -6.42
C GLU A 89 -2.50 -28.29 -7.90
N GLU A 90 -1.39 -27.71 -8.33
CA GLU A 90 0.01 -27.69 -7.85
C GLU A 90 0.69 -26.58 -8.69
N GLU A 91 1.63 -25.75 -8.22
CA GLU A 91 3.06 -26.06 -8.13
C GLU A 91 3.76 -24.92 -7.36
N ALA A 92 4.65 -25.30 -6.44
CA ALA A 92 5.26 -24.44 -5.44
C ALA A 92 6.49 -23.66 -5.96
N ALA A 93 6.71 -22.46 -5.42
CA ALA A 93 8.04 -21.85 -5.30
C ALA A 93 8.07 -20.85 -4.11
N PRO A 94 9.22 -20.71 -3.42
CA PRO A 94 9.31 -20.24 -2.04
C PRO A 94 9.23 -18.70 -1.96
N GLN A 95 8.26 -18.16 -1.22
CA GLN A 95 8.07 -16.71 -1.03
C GLN A 95 8.24 -16.23 0.42
N GLU A 96 8.46 -17.13 1.38
CA GLU A 96 8.49 -16.76 2.81
C GLU A 96 9.84 -16.22 3.32
N GLN A 97 10.95 -16.45 2.60
CA GLN A 97 12.28 -16.00 3.08
C GLN A 97 12.64 -14.56 2.69
N ALA A 98 12.03 -14.00 1.65
CA ALA A 98 12.30 -12.62 1.22
C ALA A 98 11.51 -11.57 2.02
N SER A 99 10.43 -11.98 2.71
CA SER A 99 9.63 -11.09 3.56
C SER A 99 10.31 -10.77 4.89
N GLU A 100 11.05 -11.72 5.47
CA GLU A 100 11.72 -11.53 6.78
C GLU A 100 12.97 -10.63 6.66
N GLU A 101 13.75 -10.74 5.57
CA GLU A 101 14.93 -9.87 5.36
C GLU A 101 14.56 -8.41 5.01
N ALA A 102 13.33 -8.17 4.52
CA ALA A 102 12.84 -6.84 4.18
C ALA A 102 12.34 -6.04 5.40
N GLU A 103 11.90 -6.72 6.47
CA GLU A 103 11.45 -6.07 7.71
C GLU A 103 12.61 -5.50 8.55
N GLU A 104 13.83 -6.01 8.40
CA GLU A 104 15.00 -5.56 9.17
C GLU A 104 15.59 -4.22 8.69
N ARG A 105 15.22 -3.71 7.51
CA ARG A 105 15.75 -2.44 6.96
C ARG A 105 14.77 -1.28 7.09
N GLY A 106 14.24 -1.11 8.30
CA GLY A 106 14.04 0.17 8.97
C GLY A 106 13.51 1.37 8.17
N PHE A 107 12.35 1.25 7.53
CA PHE A 107 11.36 2.33 7.42
C PHE A 107 9.99 1.75 7.08
N VAL A 108 9.15 1.52 8.10
CA VAL A 108 7.77 1.05 7.91
C VAL A 108 6.89 2.28 7.68
N LEU A 109 6.47 2.51 6.44
CA LEU A 109 5.33 3.39 6.17
C LEU A 109 4.12 2.81 6.92
N PRO A 110 3.40 3.60 7.74
CA PRO A 110 2.18 3.13 8.38
C PRO A 110 1.27 2.50 7.32
N GLU A 111 0.65 1.37 7.66
CA GLU A 111 -0.24 0.60 6.78
C GLU A 111 -1.59 1.31 6.59
N PHE A 112 -1.56 2.63 6.37
CA PHE A 112 -2.73 3.42 6.07
C PHE A 112 -2.98 3.36 4.56
N ASP A 113 -3.81 2.42 4.14
CA ASP A 113 -4.25 2.35 2.77
C ASP A 113 -5.41 3.32 2.53
N VAL A 114 -5.14 4.39 1.79
CA VAL A 114 -6.13 5.36 1.31
C VAL A 114 -7.29 4.70 0.54
N HIS A 115 -7.10 3.50 -0.02
CA HIS A 115 -8.16 2.72 -0.66
C HIS A 115 -9.20 2.16 0.33
N GLU A 116 -8.89 2.09 1.62
CA GLU A 116 -9.85 1.65 2.66
C GLU A 116 -10.90 2.73 2.98
N LEU A 117 -10.69 3.98 2.53
CA LEU A 117 -11.53 5.13 2.89
C LEU A 117 -12.61 5.48 1.87
N GLY A 118 -12.72 4.71 0.79
CA GLY A 118 -13.69 4.92 -0.28
C GLY A 118 -13.05 5.46 -1.56
N TRP A 119 -13.75 6.34 -2.30
CA TRP A 119 -13.21 6.92 -3.52
C TRP A 119 -12.17 8.01 -3.18
N PHE A 120 -10.91 7.70 -3.45
CA PHE A 120 -9.78 8.61 -3.30
C PHE A 120 -9.04 8.71 -4.64
N PRO A 121 -8.80 9.92 -5.21
CA PRO A 121 -8.07 10.05 -6.45
C PRO A 121 -6.55 9.83 -6.22
N VAL A 122 -6.17 8.57 -5.94
CA VAL A 122 -4.81 8.18 -5.56
C VAL A 122 -3.78 8.63 -6.59
N ALA A 123 -4.07 8.47 -7.88
CA ALA A 123 -3.15 8.91 -8.93
C ALA A 123 -2.95 10.43 -8.93
N GLU A 124 -3.96 11.23 -8.60
CA GLU A 124 -3.82 12.68 -8.49
C GLU A 124 -3.01 13.05 -7.25
N TYR A 125 -3.33 12.46 -6.11
CA TYR A 125 -2.62 12.68 -4.85
C TYR A 125 -1.13 12.32 -4.97
N GLU A 126 -0.83 11.13 -5.52
CA GLU A 126 0.51 10.66 -5.78
C GLU A 126 1.29 11.65 -6.67
N CYS A 127 0.71 12.09 -7.79
CA CYS A 127 1.34 13.07 -8.67
C CYS A 127 1.56 14.43 -7.98
N ARG A 128 0.62 14.86 -7.14
CA ARG A 128 0.61 16.21 -6.56
C ARG A 128 1.51 16.35 -5.34
N PHE A 129 1.63 15.29 -4.54
CA PHE A 129 2.30 15.33 -3.24
C PHE A 129 3.48 14.37 -3.13
N TRP A 130 3.39 13.14 -3.66
CA TRP A 130 4.53 12.22 -3.65
C TRP A 130 5.61 12.64 -4.65
N ALA A 131 5.25 13.04 -5.88
CA ALA A 131 6.25 13.39 -6.89
C ALA A 131 7.24 14.50 -6.45
N PRO A 132 6.80 15.56 -5.73
CA PRO A 132 7.73 16.54 -5.15
C PRO A 132 8.66 15.98 -4.07
N VAL A 133 8.18 15.09 -3.18
CA VAL A 133 8.95 14.51 -2.07
C VAL A 133 9.99 13.50 -2.56
N VAL A 134 9.60 12.67 -3.53
CA VAL A 134 10.48 11.68 -4.17
C VAL A 134 11.49 12.37 -5.08
N GLY A 135 11.11 13.52 -5.64
CA GLY A 135 11.89 14.24 -6.63
C GLY A 135 11.70 13.69 -8.05
N ARG A 136 12.04 14.54 -9.03
CA ARG A 136 11.71 14.31 -10.45
C ARG A 136 12.22 12.98 -11.00
N ILE A 137 13.44 12.58 -10.63
CA ILE A 137 14.10 11.39 -11.17
C ILE A 137 13.52 10.14 -10.50
N GLY A 138 13.47 10.10 -9.17
CA GLY A 138 12.89 8.98 -8.43
C GLY A 138 11.43 8.74 -8.79
N TRP A 139 10.64 9.81 -8.92
CA TRP A 139 9.24 9.71 -9.36
C TRP A 139 9.13 9.04 -10.73
N ARG A 140 9.98 9.42 -11.68
CA ARG A 140 9.95 8.85 -13.02
C ARG A 140 10.37 7.38 -13.03
N VAL A 141 11.37 7.01 -12.23
CA VAL A 141 11.78 5.61 -12.05
C VAL A 141 10.61 4.80 -11.48
N TRP A 142 9.97 5.30 -10.42
CA TRP A 142 8.82 4.64 -9.80
C TRP A 142 7.67 4.43 -10.80
N GLU A 143 7.32 5.44 -11.60
CA GLU A 143 6.30 5.30 -12.65
C GLU A 143 6.63 4.21 -13.68
N ILE A 144 7.88 4.16 -14.14
CA ILE A 144 8.34 3.18 -15.13
C ILE A 144 8.22 1.77 -14.58
N VAL A 145 8.71 1.54 -13.35
CA VAL A 145 8.67 0.22 -12.71
C VAL A 145 7.22 -0.19 -12.43
N ARG A 146 6.39 0.71 -11.87
CA ARG A 146 4.97 0.45 -11.59
C ARG A 146 4.19 0.11 -12.85
N ARG A 147 4.38 0.84 -13.95
CA ARG A 147 3.70 0.58 -15.23
C ARG A 147 4.17 -0.70 -15.92
N ALA A 148 5.36 -1.19 -15.57
CA ALA A 148 5.83 -2.49 -16.06
C ALA A 148 5.08 -3.66 -15.39
N ASP A 149 4.43 -3.45 -14.24
CA ASP A 149 3.54 -4.45 -13.63
C ASP A 149 2.21 -4.52 -14.38
N LYS A 150 1.97 -5.65 -15.07
CA LYS A 150 0.77 -5.92 -15.87
C LYS A 150 -0.18 -6.91 -15.18
N ARG A 151 0.07 -7.27 -13.92
CA ARG A 151 -0.75 -8.24 -13.19
C ARG A 151 -2.16 -7.68 -12.97
N LYS A 152 -3.18 -8.49 -13.26
CA LYS A 152 -4.61 -8.14 -13.08
C LYS A 152 -5.22 -8.71 -11.79
N LYS A 153 -4.56 -9.68 -11.14
CA LYS A 153 -5.02 -10.39 -9.93
C LYS A 153 -3.84 -10.54 -8.96
N LYS A 154 -4.11 -10.57 -7.64
CA LYS A 154 -3.12 -10.58 -6.54
C LYS A 154 -2.17 -9.36 -6.57
N LYS A 155 -2.68 -8.18 -6.20
CA LYS A 155 -1.82 -7.01 -5.97
C LYS A 155 -1.15 -7.20 -4.61
N THR A 156 0.11 -7.60 -4.64
CA THR A 156 1.02 -7.50 -3.50
C THR A 156 1.34 -6.02 -3.22
N LEU A 157 1.81 -5.71 -2.01
CA LEU A 157 2.20 -4.34 -1.62
C LEU A 157 3.23 -3.74 -2.60
N PHE A 158 4.13 -4.60 -3.08
CA PHE A 158 5.17 -4.29 -4.04
C PHE A 158 4.96 -4.98 -5.40
N THR A 159 5.46 -4.38 -6.48
CA THR A 159 5.57 -5.02 -7.80
C THR A 159 6.56 -6.18 -7.74
N PRO A 160 6.52 -7.17 -8.64
CA PRO A 160 7.58 -8.18 -8.72
C PRO A 160 8.90 -7.48 -9.05
N ALA A 161 10.00 -7.90 -8.40
CA ALA A 161 11.32 -7.39 -8.72
C ALA A 161 11.64 -7.65 -10.19
N ARG A 162 12.11 -6.62 -10.89
CA ARG A 162 12.51 -6.70 -12.30
C ARG A 162 13.91 -6.20 -12.48
N ARG A 163 14.65 -6.86 -13.38
CA ARG A 163 16.02 -6.50 -13.72
C ARG A 163 16.06 -5.27 -14.63
N TRP A 164 16.86 -4.30 -14.24
CA TRP A 164 17.18 -3.08 -14.98
C TRP A 164 18.69 -2.85 -14.99
N THR A 165 19.17 -2.02 -15.92
CA THR A 165 20.54 -1.52 -15.91
C THR A 165 20.50 -0.01 -15.74
N ALA A 166 21.49 0.56 -15.05
CA ALA A 166 21.57 2.01 -14.88
C ALA A 166 21.59 2.78 -16.22
N PRO A 167 22.28 2.33 -17.29
CA PRO A 167 22.21 2.98 -18.60
C PRO A 167 20.80 2.95 -19.22
N ALA A 168 20.11 1.81 -19.16
CA ALA A 168 18.75 1.70 -19.71
C ALA A 168 17.76 2.61 -18.96
N LEU A 169 17.88 2.72 -17.64
CA LEU A 169 17.08 3.64 -16.84
C LEU A 169 17.41 5.11 -17.13
N ALA A 170 18.69 5.44 -17.30
CA ALA A 170 19.13 6.80 -17.66
C ALA A 170 18.69 7.23 -19.07
N GLU A 171 18.44 6.29 -19.97
CA GLU A 171 17.88 6.57 -21.30
C GLU A 171 16.38 6.89 -21.21
N MET A 172 15.61 6.12 -20.43
CA MET A 172 14.17 6.36 -20.24
C MET A 172 13.87 7.56 -19.31
N VAL A 173 14.78 7.84 -18.38
CA VAL A 173 14.74 8.98 -17.46
C VAL A 173 15.96 9.84 -17.79
N PRO A 174 15.81 10.89 -18.63
CA PRO A 174 16.94 11.68 -19.13
C PRO A 174 17.75 12.34 -18.00
N CYS A 175 18.71 11.60 -17.45
CA CYS A 175 19.50 11.99 -16.29
C CYS A 175 20.86 11.28 -16.31
N GLY A 176 21.82 11.82 -15.57
CA GLY A 176 23.13 11.19 -15.42
C GLY A 176 23.07 9.97 -14.51
N ARG A 177 23.99 9.01 -14.71
CA ARG A 177 24.11 7.81 -13.85
C ARG A 177 24.20 8.13 -12.35
N GLN A 178 24.94 9.18 -11.99
CA GLN A 178 25.09 9.63 -10.59
C GLN A 178 23.80 10.18 -9.99
N ALA A 179 22.88 10.68 -10.83
CA ALA A 179 21.58 11.15 -10.34
C ALA A 179 20.64 9.97 -10.01
N LEU A 180 20.87 8.79 -10.59
CA LEU A 180 20.18 7.55 -10.22
C LEU A 180 20.81 6.89 -9.00
N LEU A 181 22.14 6.69 -9.02
CA LEU A 181 22.86 5.83 -8.07
C LEU A 181 23.57 6.57 -6.93
N GLY A 182 23.52 7.89 -6.94
CA GLY A 182 24.33 8.70 -6.04
C GLY A 182 25.81 8.72 -6.43
N VAL A 183 26.61 9.40 -5.61
CA VAL A 183 28.06 9.51 -5.80
C VAL A 183 28.79 9.72 -4.49
N ASN A 184 29.88 8.98 -4.29
CA ASN A 184 30.79 9.21 -3.16
C ASN A 184 31.67 10.44 -3.43
N ARG A 185 31.52 11.47 -2.61
CA ARG A 185 32.27 12.73 -2.67
C ARG A 185 33.32 12.77 -1.57
N LYS A 186 34.48 13.37 -1.85
CA LYS A 186 35.46 13.69 -0.81
C LYS A 186 34.90 14.79 0.09
N CYS A 187 35.17 14.70 1.38
CA CYS A 187 34.68 15.65 2.39
C CYS A 187 35.68 15.80 3.53
N GLU A 188 35.39 16.72 4.44
CA GLU A 188 36.17 16.95 5.65
C GLU A 188 35.71 16.03 6.79
N PRO A 189 36.60 15.69 7.74
CA PRO A 189 36.23 14.96 8.95
C PRO A 189 35.11 15.68 9.71
N GLY A 190 34.06 14.95 10.12
CA GLY A 190 32.92 15.51 10.83
C GLY A 190 31.74 15.95 9.94
N THR A 191 31.84 15.81 8.62
CA THR A 191 30.68 15.94 7.72
C THR A 191 29.64 14.85 8.07
N PRO A 192 28.34 15.18 8.23
CA PRO A 192 27.31 14.16 8.49
C PRO A 192 27.29 13.07 7.41
N GLY A 193 27.29 11.81 7.84
CA GLY A 193 27.34 10.65 6.93
C GLY A 193 28.71 10.39 6.28
N ALA A 194 29.76 11.08 6.72
CA ALA A 194 31.11 10.83 6.23
C ALA A 194 31.73 9.58 6.86
N VAL A 195 32.40 8.80 6.01
CA VAL A 195 33.13 7.59 6.36
C VAL A 195 34.59 7.77 5.93
N SER A 196 35.52 7.40 6.81
CA SER A 196 36.94 7.34 6.47
C SER A 196 37.24 6.04 5.74
N ASP A 197 38.00 6.12 4.65
CA ASP A 197 38.61 4.94 4.05
C ASP A 197 39.87 4.49 4.83
N GLU A 198 40.42 3.32 4.47
CA GLU A 198 41.63 2.73 5.06
C GLU A 198 42.87 3.63 4.94
N ASN A 199 42.84 4.62 4.03
CA ASN A 199 43.93 5.58 3.81
C ASN A 199 43.71 6.91 4.57
N GLY A 200 42.70 6.99 5.43
CA GLY A 200 42.37 8.18 6.21
C GLY A 200 41.66 9.29 5.42
N GLN A 201 41.18 9.01 4.20
CA GLN A 201 40.46 9.97 3.38
C GLN A 201 38.96 9.87 3.62
N TRP A 202 38.35 11.01 3.98
CA TRP A 202 36.93 11.09 4.30
C TRP A 202 36.07 11.26 3.05
N ARG A 203 35.01 10.45 2.96
CA ARG A 203 34.02 10.53 1.89
C ARG A 203 32.62 10.46 2.44
N TYR A 204 31.71 11.23 1.85
CA TYR A 204 30.27 11.12 2.13
C TYR A 204 29.56 10.64 0.86
N HIS A 205 28.54 9.82 1.04
CA HIS A 205 27.70 9.37 -0.06
C HIS A 205 26.61 10.40 -0.33
N GLN A 206 26.68 11.06 -1.49
CA GLN A 206 25.61 11.91 -1.97
C GLN A 206 24.52 11.03 -2.59
N ALA A 207 23.38 10.93 -1.91
CA ALA A 207 22.23 10.14 -2.32
C ALA A 207 21.72 10.50 -3.72
N GLY A 208 21.43 9.46 -4.51
CA GLY A 208 20.72 9.54 -5.78
C GLY A 208 19.24 9.18 -5.64
N ALA A 209 18.59 8.99 -6.79
CA ALA A 209 17.18 8.63 -6.84
C ALA A 209 16.87 7.26 -6.22
N PHE A 210 17.78 6.29 -6.34
CA PHE A 210 17.58 4.96 -5.76
C PHE A 210 17.59 5.02 -4.24
N ASP A 211 18.60 5.67 -3.67
CA ASP A 211 18.70 5.88 -2.23
C ASP A 211 17.46 6.57 -1.68
N ARG A 212 16.95 7.60 -2.38
CA ARG A 212 15.74 8.32 -1.97
C ARG A 212 14.48 7.45 -2.04
N LEU A 213 14.36 6.57 -3.03
CA LEU A 213 13.21 5.66 -3.14
C LEU A 213 13.23 4.60 -2.03
N GLU A 214 14.41 4.09 -1.67
CA GLU A 214 14.59 3.14 -0.57
C GLU A 214 14.39 3.80 0.79
N GLU A 215 14.94 5.01 1.01
CA GLU A 215 14.75 5.82 2.23
C GLU A 215 13.27 6.06 2.52
N LEU A 216 12.47 6.29 1.48
CA LEU A 216 11.03 6.49 1.59
C LEU A 216 10.24 5.17 1.77
N GLY A 217 10.89 4.01 1.68
CA GLY A 217 10.24 2.70 1.76
C GLY A 217 9.29 2.42 0.57
N ILE A 218 9.48 3.11 -0.56
CA ILE A 218 8.63 2.97 -1.76
C ILE A 218 9.28 2.15 -2.87
N ALA A 219 10.55 1.78 -2.71
CA ALA A 219 11.24 0.81 -3.54
C ALA A 219 12.14 -0.12 -2.72
N GLN A 220 12.35 -1.32 -3.24
CA GLN A 220 13.37 -2.28 -2.83
C GLN A 220 14.31 -2.45 -4.03
N ILE A 221 15.61 -2.22 -3.83
CA ILE A 221 16.59 -2.23 -4.92
C ILE A 221 17.75 -3.13 -4.54
N GLU A 222 17.84 -4.27 -5.23
CA GLU A 222 18.98 -5.18 -5.07
C GLU A 222 19.97 -4.97 -6.20
N GLN A 223 21.25 -4.87 -5.84
CA GLN A 223 22.34 -4.74 -6.80
C GLN A 223 22.98 -6.11 -7.05
N GLU A 224 23.08 -6.51 -8.32
CA GLU A 224 23.75 -7.74 -8.72
C GLU A 224 24.87 -7.46 -9.75
N GLY A 225 26.04 -8.04 -9.49
CA GLY A 225 27.18 -8.03 -10.42
C GLY A 225 28.18 -6.88 -10.25
N GLU A 226 29.26 -6.95 -11.03
CA GLU A 226 30.44 -6.09 -10.87
C GLU A 226 30.52 -4.92 -11.85
N ARG A 227 30.81 -3.73 -11.31
CA ARG A 227 31.24 -2.50 -12.01
C ARG A 227 30.38 -2.08 -13.22
N ARG A 228 30.73 -2.59 -14.42
CA ARG A 228 30.19 -2.16 -15.72
C ARG A 228 28.95 -2.96 -16.14
N HIS A 229 28.77 -4.16 -15.59
CA HIS A 229 27.62 -5.03 -15.86
C HIS A 229 26.68 -5.15 -14.67
N THR A 230 26.70 -4.16 -13.77
CA THR A 230 25.80 -4.10 -12.62
C THR A 230 24.35 -4.00 -13.09
N SER A 231 23.57 -5.02 -12.72
CA SER A 231 22.13 -5.05 -12.85
C SER A 231 21.49 -4.65 -11.51
N TYR A 232 20.31 -4.07 -11.59
CA TYR A 232 19.52 -3.67 -10.44
C TYR A 232 18.17 -4.37 -10.53
N TRP A 233 17.78 -5.08 -9.50
CA TRP A 233 16.46 -5.65 -9.36
C TRP A 233 15.61 -4.65 -8.60
N LEU A 234 14.70 -3.98 -9.31
CA LEU A 234 13.83 -2.97 -8.73
C LEU A 234 12.43 -3.53 -8.54
N SER A 235 11.91 -3.30 -7.34
CA SER A 235 10.54 -3.54 -6.92
C SER A 235 10.01 -2.26 -6.29
N VAL A 236 8.80 -1.81 -6.62
CA VAL A 236 8.22 -0.57 -6.07
C VAL A 236 6.83 -0.80 -5.49
N ARG A 237 6.41 0.04 -4.54
CA ARG A 237 5.04 -0.03 -4.00
C ARG A 237 4.00 0.21 -5.08
N VAL A 238 2.95 -0.62 -5.10
CA VAL A 238 1.86 -0.57 -6.09
C VAL A 238 0.93 0.62 -5.85
N SER A 239 0.81 1.05 -4.59
CA SER A 239 0.04 2.22 -4.15
C SER A 239 0.87 2.98 -3.13
N LEU A 240 0.87 4.31 -3.21
CA LEU A 240 1.45 5.15 -2.16
C LEU A 240 0.32 5.71 -1.29
N GLY A 241 0.47 5.58 0.02
CA GLY A 241 -0.49 6.10 1.01
C GLY A 241 -0.43 7.62 1.15
N LEU A 242 -1.00 8.14 2.24
CA LEU A 242 -0.82 9.56 2.58
C LEU A 242 0.65 9.85 2.95
N LEU A 243 1.04 11.11 2.81
CA LEU A 243 2.35 11.57 3.22
C LEU A 243 2.33 11.77 4.73
N TYR A 244 3.23 11.14 5.48
CA TYR A 244 3.33 11.36 6.92
C TYR A 244 3.81 12.79 7.26
N PRO A 245 3.61 13.30 8.49
CA PRO A 245 3.91 14.70 8.83
C PRO A 245 5.36 15.13 8.59
N GLY A 246 6.31 14.20 8.68
CA GLY A 246 7.71 14.41 8.30
C GLY A 246 7.87 14.76 6.82
N LEU A 247 7.26 13.99 5.90
CA LEU A 247 7.34 14.27 4.46
C LEU A 247 6.59 15.52 4.05
N ILE A 248 5.49 15.86 4.74
CA ILE A 248 4.80 17.13 4.47
C ILE A 248 5.74 18.29 4.72
N ARG A 249 6.56 18.25 5.79
CA ARG A 249 7.52 19.34 6.07
C ARG A 249 8.57 19.50 4.97
N GLU A 250 8.85 18.45 4.20
CA GLU A 250 9.74 18.53 3.04
C GLU A 250 9.09 19.19 1.82
N LEU A 251 7.75 19.21 1.75
CA LEU A 251 7.05 19.90 0.68
C LEU A 251 7.29 21.41 0.76
N PRO A 252 7.34 22.13 -0.37
CA PRO A 252 7.27 23.59 -0.39
C PRO A 252 6.04 24.08 0.39
N GLY A 253 6.16 25.19 1.14
CA GLY A 253 5.06 25.67 2.00
C GLY A 253 3.72 25.84 1.29
N ARG A 254 3.72 26.23 0.00
CA ARG A 254 2.48 26.28 -0.81
C ARG A 254 1.80 24.92 -0.96
N LEU A 255 2.59 23.85 -1.09
CA LEU A 255 2.10 22.48 -1.27
C LEU A 255 1.68 21.87 0.06
N GLN A 256 2.26 22.28 1.19
CA GLN A 256 1.77 21.91 2.52
C GLN A 256 0.33 22.41 2.73
N VAL A 257 0.08 23.70 2.49
CA VAL A 257 -1.27 24.28 2.61
C VAL A 257 -2.24 23.65 1.61
N GLN A 258 -1.78 23.35 0.39
CA GLN A 258 -2.60 22.64 -0.59
C GLN A 258 -2.89 21.19 -0.19
N HIS A 259 -1.96 20.53 0.49
CA HIS A 259 -2.14 19.17 1.00
C HIS A 259 -3.24 19.13 2.06
N ASP A 260 -3.16 19.99 3.07
CA ASP A 260 -4.19 20.10 4.11
C ASP A 260 -5.57 20.40 3.49
N ARG A 261 -5.67 21.40 2.59
CA ARG A 261 -6.93 21.72 1.89
C ARG A 261 -7.45 20.58 1.03
N TRP A 262 -6.55 19.82 0.41
CA TRP A 262 -6.93 18.69 -0.43
C TRP A 262 -7.51 17.58 0.44
N LEU A 263 -6.92 17.31 1.61
CA LEU A 263 -7.44 16.36 2.58
C LEU A 263 -8.81 16.77 3.09
N GLU A 264 -8.98 18.02 3.52
CA GLU A 264 -10.27 18.57 3.96
C GLU A 264 -11.35 18.44 2.87
N ALA A 265 -11.02 18.77 1.62
CA ALA A 265 -11.94 18.68 0.49
C ALA A 265 -12.40 17.25 0.17
N HIS A 266 -11.60 16.25 0.55
CA HIS A 266 -11.93 14.83 0.39
C HIS A 266 -12.39 14.17 1.71
N GLY A 267 -12.68 14.97 2.74
CA GLY A 267 -13.27 14.50 3.99
C GLY A 267 -12.29 13.86 4.99
N PHE A 268 -11.00 14.18 4.88
CA PHE A 268 -9.99 13.71 5.84
C PHE A 268 -9.70 14.77 6.90
N GLU A 269 -9.85 14.42 8.18
CA GLU A 269 -9.36 15.26 9.25
C GLU A 269 -7.85 15.06 9.41
N PRO A 270 -7.04 16.13 9.48
CA PRO A 270 -5.59 16.00 9.66
C PRO A 270 -5.20 15.25 10.94
N ASN A 271 -6.07 15.16 11.94
CA ASN A 271 -5.81 14.47 13.20
C ASN A 271 -5.91 12.94 13.12
N ASP A 272 -6.56 12.38 12.10
CA ASP A 272 -6.84 10.94 12.01
C ASP A 272 -5.59 10.08 11.75
N TRP A 273 -4.50 10.67 11.28
CA TRP A 273 -3.29 9.95 10.87
C TRP A 273 -1.97 10.65 11.25
N ARG A 274 -2.04 11.74 12.04
CA ARG A 274 -0.88 12.47 12.57
C ARG A 274 -0.21 11.80 13.79
N ALA A 275 -0.59 10.57 14.13
CA ALA A 275 -0.05 9.80 15.26
C ALA A 275 1.34 9.22 14.96
#